data_AF-A0A8J2Y5J5-F1
#
_entry.id   AF-A0A8J2Y5J5-F1
#
_cell.length_a   1.000
_cell.length_b   1.000
_cell.length_c   1.000
_cell.angle_alpha   90.00
_cell.angle_beta   90.00
_cell.angle_gamma   90.00
#
_symmetry.space_group_name_H-M   'P 1'
#
loop_
_entity.id
_entity.type
_entity.pdbx_description
1 polymer ?
#
loop_
_entity_poly.entity_id
_entity_poly.type
_entity_poly.pdbx_seq_one_letter_code
_entity_poly.pdbx_strand_id
1 'polypeptide(L)' 'MVRIATNALKNRSVLKTATYGIMHLTVAFIVAYALTGSIAIALSIGLIEPFVQTIFYNIHEKLWSRAGTPRKPHTHSLAA' A
#
# COMPACT_ATOMS: atom_id res chain seq x y z
N MET A 1 -23.15 -6.11 26.06
CA MET A 1 -22.11 -5.05 26.09
C MET A 1 -20.84 -5.39 25.29
N VAL A 2 -20.90 -6.26 24.26
CA VAL A 2 -19.71 -6.74 23.51
C VAL A 2 -19.53 -6.07 22.13
N ARG A 3 -20.53 -5.34 21.63
CA ARG A 3 -20.51 -4.72 20.29
C ARG A 3 -19.80 -3.36 20.19
N ILE A 4 -19.49 -2.72 21.31
CA ILE A 4 -18.92 -1.35 21.34
C ILE A 4 -17.38 -1.38 21.27
N ALA A 5 -16.73 -2.38 21.89
CA ALA A 5 -15.26 -2.48 21.93
C ALA A 5 -14.63 -2.90 20.59
N THR A 6 -15.37 -3.61 19.73
CA THR A 6 -14.91 -4.00 18.39
C THR A 6 -14.80 -2.82 17.42
N ASN A 7 -15.63 -1.78 17.55
CA ASN A 7 -15.55 -0.60 16.69
C ASN A 7 -14.36 0.32 17.02
N ALA A 8 -13.90 0.32 18.27
CA ALA A 8 -12.75 1.13 18.67
C ALA A 8 -11.42 0.57 18.12
N LEU A 9 -11.25 -0.76 18.05
CA LEU A 9 -10.05 -1.38 17.45
C LEU A 9 -10.12 -1.40 15.90
N LYS A 10 -11.33 -1.55 15.35
CA LYS A 10 -11.58 -1.43 13.90
C LYS A 10 -11.33 0.00 13.40
N ASN A 11 -11.73 1.02 14.17
CA ASN A 11 -11.49 2.42 13.83
C ASN A 11 -10.06 2.88 14.10
N ARG A 12 -9.35 2.33 15.10
CA ARG A 12 -7.94 2.71 15.35
C ARG A 12 -7.02 2.33 14.20
N SER A 13 -7.27 1.20 13.53
CA SER A 13 -6.45 0.79 12.38
C SER A 13 -6.68 1.71 11.18
N VAL A 14 -7.94 2.04 10.89
CA VAL A 14 -8.30 3.01 9.83
C VAL A 14 -7.78 4.41 10.16
N LEU A 15 -7.91 4.87 11.40
CA LEU A 15 -7.34 6.15 11.84
C LEU A 15 -5.82 6.13 11.73
N LYS A 16 -5.14 5.04 12.10
CA LYS A 16 -3.69 4.92 11.99
C LYS A 16 -3.25 4.98 10.52
N THR A 17 -3.94 4.28 9.63
CA THR A 17 -3.69 4.33 8.18
C THR A 17 -3.97 5.72 7.61
N ALA A 18 -5.07 6.36 8.02
CA ALA A 18 -5.41 7.71 7.59
C ALA A 18 -4.40 8.76 8.08
N THR A 19 -4.04 8.75 9.36
CA THR A 19 -3.03 9.65 9.94
C THR A 19 -1.66 9.42 9.29
N TYR A 20 -1.29 8.17 9.02
CA TYR A 20 -0.06 7.86 8.28
C TYR A 20 -0.10 8.40 6.85
N GLY A 21 -1.21 8.22 6.13
CA GLY A 21 -1.40 8.78 4.78
C GLY A 21 -1.36 10.30 4.75
N ILE A 22 -1.98 10.97 5.73
CA ILE A 22 -1.94 12.43 5.86
C ILE A 22 -0.52 12.91 6.15
N MET A 23 0.21 12.24 7.04
CA MET A 23 1.61 12.56 7.33
C MET A 23 2.48 12.41 6.08
N HIS A 24 2.32 11.31 5.34
CA HIS A 24 3.04 11.06 4.08
C HIS A 24 2.77 12.15 3.05
N LEU A 25 1.50 12.47 2.79
CA LEU A 25 1.11 13.51 1.84
C LEU A 25 1.67 14.88 2.25
N THR A 26 1.66 15.19 3.55
CA THR A 26 2.18 16.46 4.08
C THR A 26 3.69 16.57 3.85
N VAL A 27 4.45 15.52 4.17
CA VAL A 27 5.91 15.50 3.96
C VAL A 27 6.25 15.56 2.47
N ALA A 28 5.57 14.76 1.64
CA ALA A 28 5.76 14.77 0.19
C ALA A 28 5.46 16.15 -0.41
N PHE A 29 4.37 16.79 0.02
CA PHE A 29 4.02 18.14 -0.41
C PHE A 29 5.07 19.18 0.01
N ILE A 30 5.54 19.14 1.27
CA ILE A 30 6.56 20.07 1.76
C ILE A 30 7.87 19.91 0.99
N VAL A 31 8.34 18.67 0.80
CA VAL A 31 9.60 18.41 0.07
C VAL A 31 9.47 18.83 -1.38
N ALA A 32 8.38 18.45 -2.06
CA ALA A 32 8.15 18.85 -3.44
C ALA A 32 8.01 20.36 -3.59
N TYR A 33 7.29 21.04 -2.70
CA TYR A 33 7.17 22.50 -2.72
C TYR A 33 8.52 23.18 -2.45
N ALA A 34 9.31 22.68 -1.50
CA ALA A 34 10.63 23.22 -1.20
C ALA A 34 11.60 23.10 -2.40
N LEU A 35 11.50 22.01 -3.16
CA LEU A 35 12.36 21.79 -4.33
C LEU A 35 11.88 22.53 -5.58
N THR A 36 10.57 22.63 -5.79
CA THR A 36 10.01 23.15 -7.06
C THR A 36 9.44 24.56 -6.96
N GLY A 37 9.14 25.06 -5.76
CA GLY A 37 8.47 26.34 -5.52
C GLY A 37 7.02 26.40 -6.04
N SER A 38 6.47 25.30 -6.54
CA SER A 38 5.16 25.23 -7.19
C SER A 38 4.23 24.24 -6.51
N ILE A 39 3.08 24.74 -6.04
CA ILE A 39 2.02 23.97 -5.39
C ILE A 39 1.43 22.92 -6.35
N ALA A 40 1.30 23.25 -7.64
CA ALA A 40 0.73 22.35 -8.64
C ALA A 40 1.60 21.09 -8.82
N ILE A 41 2.91 21.24 -8.79
CA ILE A 41 3.85 20.12 -8.93
C ILE A 41 3.84 19.28 -7.64
N ALA A 42 3.79 19.91 -6.47
CA ALA A 42 3.73 19.22 -5.19
C ALA A 42 2.48 18.33 -5.04
N LEU A 43 1.30 18.83 -5.44
CA LEU A 43 0.06 18.04 -5.47
C LEU A 43 0.13 16.90 -6.48
N SER A 44 0.72 17.15 -7.65
CA SER A 44 0.89 16.14 -8.70
C SER A 44 1.77 14.99 -8.21
N ILE A 45 2.91 15.29 -7.59
CA ILE A 45 3.85 14.30 -7.05
C ILE A 45 3.20 13.48 -5.92
N GLY A 46 2.51 14.12 -4.99
CA GLY A 46 1.85 13.43 -3.87
C GLY A 46 0.78 12.42 -4.28
N LEU A 47 0.20 12.57 -5.49
CA LEU A 47 -0.77 11.62 -6.05
C LEU A 47 -0.13 10.62 -7.03
N ILE A 48 0.85 11.06 -7.81
CA ILE A 48 1.56 10.23 -8.79
C ILE A 48 2.41 9.16 -8.09
N GLU A 49 3.06 9.50 -6.99
CA GLU A 49 3.92 8.58 -6.24
C GLU A 49 3.21 7.25 -5.89
N PRO A 50 2.07 7.24 -5.15
CA PRO A 50 1.39 6.00 -4.79
C PRO A 50 0.80 5.27 -6.01
N PHE A 51 0.44 6.00 -7.07
CA PHE A 51 -0.05 5.39 -8.31
C PHE A 51 1.05 4.61 -9.03
N VAL A 52 2.20 5.24 -9.24
CA VAL A 52 3.37 4.61 -9.84
C VAL A 52 3.85 3.44 -8.97
N GLN A 53 3.89 3.62 -7.65
CA GLN A 53 4.27 2.55 -6.72
C GLN A 53 3.34 1.33 -6.83
N THR A 54 2.03 1.55 -6.99
CA THR A 54 1.06 0.46 -7.19
C THR A 54 1.29 -0.27 -8.51
N ILE A 55 1.55 0.47 -9.61
CA ILE A 55 1.85 -0.12 -10.92
C ILE A 55 3.13 -0.97 -10.85
N PHE A 56 4.20 -0.40 -10.30
CA PHE A 56 5.48 -1.10 -10.18
C PHE A 56 5.38 -2.32 -9.27
N TYR A 57 4.65 -2.24 -8.16
CA TYR A 57 4.41 -3.38 -7.28
C TYR A 57 3.71 -4.52 -8.04
N ASN A 58 2.67 -4.22 -8.82
CA ASN A 58 1.98 -5.23 -9.63
C ASN A 58 2.89 -5.86 -10.71
N ILE A 59 3.74 -5.06 -11.35
CA ILE A 59 4.72 -5.58 -12.31
C ILE A 59 5.75 -6.47 -11.61
N HIS A 60 6.30 -6.02 -10.48
CA HIS A 60 7.27 -6.76 -9.68
C HIS A 60 6.71 -8.11 -9.24
N GLU A 61 5.48 -8.12 -8.71
CA GLU A 61 4.80 -9.35 -8.30
C GLU A 61 4.59 -10.31 -9.49
N LYS A 62 4.16 -9.78 -10.65
CA LYS A 62 3.96 -10.58 -11.85
C LYS A 62 5.26 -11.15 -12.41
N LEU A 63 6.36 -10.41 -12.31
CA LEU A 63 7.69 -10.84 -12.73
C LEU A 63 8.25 -11.90 -11.76
N TRP A 64 8.05 -11.70 -10.45
CA TRP A 64 8.48 -12.61 -9.41
C TRP A 64 7.69 -13.93 -9.41
N SER A 65 6.37 -13.85 -9.55
CA SER A 65 5.49 -15.02 -9.67
C SER A 65 5.87 -15.88 -10.88
N ARG A 66 6.22 -15.25 -12.02
CA ARG A 66 6.72 -15.94 -13.22
C ARG A 66 8.11 -16.57 -13.03
N ALA A 67 8.95 -15.99 -12.17
CA ALA A 67 10.28 -16.50 -11.87
C ALA A 67 10.27 -17.62 -10.81
N GLY A 68 9.21 -17.74 -9.99
CA GLY A 68 9.20 -18.63 -8.84
C GLY A 68 7.83 -19.25 -8.54
N THR A 69 7.36 -20.17 -9.39
CA THR A 69 6.44 -21.21 -8.91
C THR A 69 6.91 -22.60 -9.36
N PRO A 70 7.65 -23.35 -8.52
CA PRO A 70 7.57 -24.80 -8.58
C PRO A 70 6.13 -25.15 -8.23
N ARG A 71 5.37 -25.67 -9.20
CA ARG A 71 4.09 -26.34 -8.91
C ARG A 71 4.36 -27.37 -7.82
N LYS A 72 3.86 -27.15 -6.59
CA LYS A 72 3.79 -28.25 -5.63
C LYS A 72 2.85 -29.28 -6.24
N PRO A 73 3.30 -30.51 -6.56
CA PRO A 73 2.39 -31.53 -7.02
C PRO A 73 1.38 -31.76 -5.90
N HIS A 74 0.10 -31.67 -6.24
CA HIS A 74 -0.98 -32.07 -5.34
C HIS A 74 -0.87 -33.59 -5.17
N THR A 75 -0.08 -34.05 -4.20
CA THR A 75 -0.03 -35.47 -3.82
C THR A 75 -1.34 -35.83 -3.13
N HIS A 76 -2.38 -36.03 -3.95
CA HIS A 76 -3.50 -36.89 -3.60
C HIS A 76 -3.09 -38.32 -3.96
N SER A 77 -2.29 -38.94 -3.10
CA SER A 77 -2.11 -40.40 -3.06
C SER A 77 -2.37 -40.79 -1.62
N LEU A 78 -3.59 -41.24 -1.30
CA LEU A 78 -3.88 -42.67 -1.25
C LEU A 78 -2.81 -43.40 -0.44
N ALA A 79 -2.92 -43.30 0.88
CA ALA A 79 -2.46 -44.34 1.80
C ALA A 79 -3.73 -45.04 2.31
N ALA A 80 -4.19 -45.96 1.47
CA ALA A 80 -5.04 -47.08 1.84
C ALA A 80 -4.17 -48.18 2.45
#